data_AF-A0A7C8PH20-F1
#
_entry.id   AF-A0A7C8PH20-F1
#
_cell.length_a   1.000
_cell.length_b   1.000
_cell.length_c   1.000
_cell.angle_alpha   90.00
_cell.angle_beta   90.00
_cell.angle_gamma   90.00
#
_symmetry.space_group_name_H-M   'P 1'
#
loop_
_entity.id
_entity.type
_entity.pdbx_description
1 polymer ?
#
loop_
_entity_poly.entity_id
_entity_poly.type
_entity_poly.pdbx_seq_one_letter_code
_entity_poly.pdbx_strand_id
1 'polypeptide(L)'
;MSAKSTGADTSSSGAARNREHQQGKQDREYTSSQKAAVDRVRKCKPTAYYEILNIKVDAEDGEIKKAYKKLALVMHPDKNGAPGADEAFK
;
A
#
# COMPACT_ATOMS: atom_id res chain seq x y z
N MET A 1 -10.97 52.53 -28.96
CA MET A 1 -11.96 51.65 -28.28
C MET A 1 -11.94 50.28 -28.94
N SER A 2 -11.60 49.21 -28.22
CA SER A 2 -12.02 47.82 -28.48
C SER A 2 -11.38 46.92 -27.42
N ALA A 3 -12.19 46.43 -26.48
CA ALA A 3 -11.79 45.44 -25.50
C ALA A 3 -11.85 44.04 -26.12
N LYS A 4 -10.85 43.19 -25.83
CA LYS A 4 -10.93 41.75 -26.07
C LYS A 4 -10.65 41.04 -24.75
N SER A 5 -11.73 40.59 -24.13
CA SER A 5 -11.77 39.63 -23.05
C SER A 5 -11.38 38.25 -23.58
N THR A 6 -10.34 37.64 -23.00
CA THR A 6 -10.07 36.20 -23.15
C THR A 6 -10.28 35.55 -21.80
N GLY A 7 -11.42 34.87 -21.69
CA GLY A 7 -11.79 34.06 -20.54
C GLY A 7 -10.95 32.79 -20.44
N ALA A 8 -10.93 32.26 -19.23
CA ALA A 8 -10.22 31.06 -18.81
C ALA A 8 -10.71 29.79 -19.52
N ASP A 9 -9.78 28.92 -19.90
CA ASP A 9 -10.01 27.48 -19.91
C ASP A 9 -8.97 26.80 -19.02
N THR A 10 -9.39 26.45 -17.80
CA THR A 10 -8.71 25.43 -17.01
C THR A 10 -9.31 24.12 -17.44
N SER A 11 -8.67 23.45 -18.40
CA SER A 11 -9.06 22.10 -18.83
C SER A 11 -8.78 21.12 -17.67
N SER A 12 -9.74 21.05 -16.75
CA SER A 12 -9.90 19.99 -15.77
C SER A 12 -10.15 18.69 -16.51
N SER A 13 -9.09 17.91 -16.69
CA SER A 13 -9.19 16.50 -17.09
C SER A 13 -8.62 15.66 -15.97
N GLY A 14 -9.30 15.71 -14.82
CA GLY A 14 -9.15 14.74 -13.75
C GLY A 14 -9.72 13.40 -14.18
N ALA A 15 -9.04 12.73 -15.11
CA ALA A 15 -9.27 11.31 -15.36
C ALA A 15 -8.71 10.55 -14.16
N ALA A 16 -9.58 10.28 -13.18
CA ALA A 16 -9.31 9.32 -12.13
C ALA A 16 -9.04 7.97 -12.80
N ARG A 17 -7.76 7.72 -13.11
CA ARG A 17 -7.29 6.41 -13.57
C ARG A 17 -7.57 5.43 -12.45
N ASN A 18 -8.70 4.75 -12.55
CA ASN A 18 -8.96 3.49 -11.86
C ASN A 18 -7.83 2.56 -12.30
N ARG A 19 -6.76 2.52 -11.51
CA ARG A 19 -5.62 1.63 -11.74
C ARG A 19 -6.09 0.25 -11.34
N GLU A 20 -6.83 -0.36 -12.25
CA GLU A 20 -7.24 -1.74 -12.17
C GLU A 20 -5.98 -2.58 -11.94
N HIS A 21 -5.89 -3.15 -10.75
CA HIS A 21 -4.82 -4.06 -10.40
C HIS A 21 -5.04 -5.30 -11.26
N GLN A 22 -4.27 -5.44 -12.35
CA GLN A 22 -4.26 -6.65 -13.15
C GLN A 22 -3.83 -7.81 -12.25
N GLN A 23 -4.83 -8.54 -11.76
CA GLN A 23 -4.72 -9.74 -10.92
C GLN A 23 -4.26 -10.92 -11.80
N GLY A 24 -3.14 -10.74 -12.51
CA GLY A 24 -2.63 -11.69 -13.49
C GLY A 24 -1.32 -12.29 -13.02
N LYS A 25 -1.39 -13.58 -12.66
CA LYS A 25 -0.27 -14.51 -12.36
C LYS A 25 0.26 -14.44 -10.91
N GLN A 26 -0.34 -15.27 -10.05
CA GLN A 26 0.19 -15.67 -8.73
C GLN A 26 1.36 -16.67 -8.86
N ASP A 27 2.30 -16.36 -9.75
CA ASP A 27 3.58 -17.07 -9.89
C ASP A 27 4.72 -16.05 -9.81
N ARG A 28 4.58 -15.08 -8.90
CA ARG A 28 5.65 -14.12 -8.61
C ARG A 28 6.47 -14.67 -7.47
N GLU A 29 7.75 -14.86 -7.73
CA GLU A 29 8.73 -15.27 -6.73
C GLU A 29 8.65 -14.35 -5.52
N TYR A 30 8.44 -14.94 -4.36
CA TYR A 30 8.51 -14.27 -3.08
C TYR A 30 9.69 -14.83 -2.31
N THR A 31 10.38 -13.99 -1.54
CA THR A 31 11.44 -14.46 -0.66
C THR A 31 10.83 -15.20 0.53
N SER A 32 11.58 -16.16 1.10
CA SER A 32 11.16 -16.85 2.33
C SER A 32 10.88 -15.88 3.48
N SER A 33 11.58 -14.74 3.52
CA SER A 33 11.35 -13.67 4.49
C SER A 33 10.05 -12.89 4.24
N GLN A 34 9.65 -12.68 2.98
CA GLN A 34 8.36 -12.10 2.62
C GLN A 34 7.20 -13.00 3.03
N LYS A 35 7.29 -14.32 2.76
CA LYS A 35 6.27 -15.29 3.22
C LYS A 35 6.13 -15.29 4.74
N ALA A 36 7.24 -15.29 5.47
CA ALA A 36 7.22 -15.22 6.93
C ALA A 36 6.60 -13.91 7.45
N ALA A 37 6.77 -12.79 6.73
CA ALA A 37 6.10 -11.54 7.07
C ALA A 37 4.58 -11.63 6.87
N VAL A 38 4.13 -12.17 5.72
CA VAL A 38 2.70 -12.39 5.43
C VAL A 38 2.07 -13.33 6.44
N ASP A 39 2.72 -14.46 6.74
CA ASP A 39 2.23 -15.44 7.72
C ASP A 39 2.12 -14.84 9.14
N ARG A 40 3.02 -13.93 9.52
CA ARG A 40 2.92 -13.23 10.81
C ARG A 40 1.72 -12.31 10.85
N VAL A 41 1.55 -11.45 9.83
CA VAL A 41 0.43 -10.50 9.80
C VAL A 41 -0.91 -11.25 9.76
N ARG A 42 -1.01 -12.34 9.00
CA ARG A 42 -2.22 -13.18 8.96
C ARG A 42 -2.51 -13.92 10.27
N LYS A 43 -1.49 -14.24 11.08
CA LYS A 43 -1.66 -14.86 12.40
C LYS A 43 -2.04 -13.85 13.49
N CYS A 44 -1.64 -12.59 13.33
CA CYS A 44 -2.02 -11.52 14.25
C CYS A 44 -3.51 -11.21 14.12
N LYS A 45 -4.13 -10.83 15.25
CA LYS A 45 -5.51 -10.34 15.24
C LYS A 45 -5.57 -8.98 14.55
N PRO A 46 -6.66 -8.64 13.85
CA PRO A 46 -6.82 -7.32 13.22
C PRO A 46 -6.78 -6.16 14.23
N THR A 47 -6.99 -6.44 15.53
CA THR A 47 -6.90 -5.46 16.62
C THR A 47 -5.48 -5.28 17.16
N ALA A 48 -4.51 -6.09 16.74
CA ALA A 48 -3.14 -6.08 17.26
C ALA A 48 -2.22 -5.17 16.40
N TYR A 49 -2.54 -3.88 16.35
CA TYR A 49 -1.88 -2.90 15.46
C TYR A 49 -0.35 -2.84 15.61
N TYR A 50 0.15 -2.82 16.85
CA TYR A 50 1.57 -2.75 17.14
C TYR A 50 2.31 -4.06 16.81
N GLU A 51 1.66 -5.21 16.99
CA GLU A 51 2.22 -6.52 16.64
C GLU A 51 2.31 -6.71 15.13
N ILE A 52 1.28 -6.29 14.39
CA ILE A 52 1.26 -6.30 12.91
C ILE A 52 2.40 -5.45 12.36
N LEU A 53 2.58 -4.25 12.91
CA LEU A 53 3.66 -3.33 12.54
C LEU A 53 5.04 -3.77 13.09
N ASN A 54 5.07 -4.79 13.96
CA ASN A 54 6.28 -5.29 14.62
C ASN A 54 7.05 -4.17 15.36
N ILE A 55 6.31 -3.38 16.11
CA ILE A 55 6.81 -2.27 16.92
C ILE A 55 6.34 -2.43 18.37
N LYS A 56 7.00 -1.72 19.29
CA LYS A 56 6.56 -1.67 20.68
C LYS A 56 5.31 -0.80 20.82
N VAL A 57 4.53 -1.06 21.87
CA VAL A 57 3.38 -0.20 22.25
C VAL A 57 3.80 1.22 22.64
N ASP A 58 5.05 1.38 23.07
CA ASP A 58 5.69 2.66 23.42
C ASP A 58 6.33 3.37 22.20
N ALA A 59 6.15 2.85 20.98
CA ALA A 59 6.77 3.40 19.78
C ALA A 59 6.18 4.79 19.44
N GLU A 60 7.04 5.73 19.05
CA GLU A 60 6.59 7.05 18.60
C GLU A 60 5.91 7.00 17.22
N ASP A 61 5.11 8.03 16.93
CA ASP A 61 4.47 8.23 15.62
C ASP A 61 5.44 8.11 14.43
N GLY A 62 6.70 8.54 14.64
CA GLY A 62 7.76 8.41 13.64
C GLY A 62 8.11 6.96 13.31
N GLU A 63 8.14 6.09 14.31
CA GLU A 63 8.41 4.66 14.16
C GLU A 63 7.22 3.93 13.56
N ILE A 64 6.00 4.26 14.00
CA ILE A 64 4.75 3.73 13.42
C ILE A 64 4.71 4.00 11.91
N LYS A 65 4.95 5.24 11.49
CA LYS A 65 4.96 5.62 10.06
C LYS A 65 6.05 4.91 9.28
N LYS A 66 7.24 4.74 9.85
CA LYS A 66 8.36 4.04 9.20
C LYS A 66 8.06 2.54 9.05
N ALA A 67 7.58 1.90 10.11
CA ALA A 67 7.21 0.49 10.13
C ALA A 67 6.09 0.20 9.13
N TYR A 68 5.05 1.03 9.12
CA TYR A 68 3.95 0.92 8.17
C TYR A 68 4.43 1.01 6.71
N LYS A 69 5.23 2.03 6.37
CA LYS A 69 5.78 2.17 5.01
C LYS A 69 6.61 0.96 4.60
N LYS A 70 7.43 0.44 5.51
CA LYS A 70 8.27 -0.73 5.26
C LYS A 70 7.42 -1.99 5.05
N LEU A 71 6.44 -2.22 5.92
CA LEU A 71 5.54 -3.37 5.84
C LEU A 71 4.71 -3.33 4.54
N ALA A 72 4.14 -2.18 4.21
CA ALA A 72 3.39 -1.95 2.99
C ALA A 72 4.21 -2.29 1.73
N LEU A 73 5.50 -1.90 1.67
CA LEU A 73 6.39 -2.23 0.55
C LEU A 73 6.70 -3.74 0.45
N VAL A 74 6.80 -4.42 1.59
CA VAL A 74 7.07 -5.86 1.67
C VAL A 74 5.84 -6.69 1.26
N MET A 75 4.65 -6.19 1.55
CA MET A 75 3.38 -6.87 1.28
C MET A 75 2.69 -6.38 0.02
N HIS A 76 3.25 -5.37 -0.63
CA HIS A 76 2.69 -4.81 -1.85
C HIS A 76 2.55 -5.90 -2.93
N PRO A 77 1.37 -6.10 -3.51
CA PRO A 77 1.11 -7.18 -4.48
C PRO A 77 1.95 -7.04 -5.77
N ASP A 78 2.44 -5.84 -6.08
CA ASP A 78 3.41 -5.64 -7.19
C ASP A 78 4.77 -6.33 -6.92
N LYS A 79 5.20 -6.43 -5.66
CA LYS A 79 6.55 -6.90 -5.29
C LYS A 79 6.56 -8.24 -4.55
N ASN A 80 5.39 -8.73 -4.12
CA ASN A 80 5.28 -9.96 -3.34
C ASN A 80 4.11 -10.81 -3.85
N GLY A 81 4.45 -11.92 -4.52
CA GLY A 81 3.47 -12.91 -4.99
C GLY A 81 3.04 -13.92 -3.94
N ALA A 82 3.43 -13.75 -2.66
CA ALA A 82 3.08 -14.70 -1.62
C ALA A 82 1.57 -14.83 -1.45
N PRO A 83 1.06 -16.06 -1.24
CA PRO A 83 -0.36 -16.29 -1.01
C PRO A 83 -0.83 -15.55 0.24
N GLY A 84 -1.86 -14.71 0.10
CA GLY A 84 -2.39 -13.89 1.19
C GLY A 84 -1.66 -12.58 1.43
N ALA A 85 -0.68 -12.18 0.59
CA ALA A 85 -0.08 -10.86 0.67
C ALA A 85 -1.11 -9.73 0.45
N ASP A 86 -2.10 -9.95 -0.44
CA ASP A 86 -3.20 -9.00 -0.69
C ASP A 86 -4.11 -8.83 0.52
N GLU A 87 -4.51 -9.93 1.16
CA GLU A 87 -5.35 -9.93 2.35
C GLU A 87 -4.69 -9.18 3.50
N ALA A 88 -3.38 -9.36 3.64
CA ALA A 88 -2.64 -8.82 4.77
C ALA A 88 -2.07 -7.41 4.47
N PHE A 89 -2.24 -6.90 3.24
CA PHE A 89 -2.02 -5.50 2.88
C PHE A 89 -3.27 -4.62 3.10
N LYS A 90 -4.47 -5.22 3.10
CA LYS A 90 -5.74 -4.54 3.38
C LYS A 90 -6.00 -4.41 4.88
#